data_AF-A0A8T4PVH6-F1
#
_entry.id   AF-A0A8T4PVH6-F1
#
_cell.length_a   1.000
_cell.length_b   1.000
_cell.length_c   1.000
_cell.angle_alpha   90.00
_cell.angle_beta   90.00
_cell.angle_gamma   90.00
#
_symmetry.space_group_name_H-M   'P 1'
#
loop_
_entity.id
_entity.type
_entity.pdbx_description
1 polymer ?
#
loop_
_entity_poly.entity_id
_entity_poly.type
_entity_poly.pdbx_seq_one_letter_code
_entity_poly.pdbx_strand_id
1 'polypeptide(L)' 'MVMETLQIRMNKQMVGNIDSWVKEGFYSSRADCIRDAVRRMFWARQVGTISPKGNAVELIRKTRKILSRRKIDLDEINAL' A
#
# COMPACT_ATOMS: atom_id res chain seq x y z
N MET A 1 -13.35 -14.01 8.40
CA MET A 1 -13.04 -13.42 7.08
C MET A 1 -13.00 -14.59 6.10
N VAL A 2 -13.93 -14.67 5.14
CA VAL A 2 -13.93 -15.76 4.16
C VAL A 2 -12.90 -15.39 3.09
N MET A 3 -11.89 -16.24 2.91
CA MET A 3 -10.88 -16.09 1.86
C MET A 3 -11.16 -17.08 0.74
N GLU A 4 -11.20 -16.59 -0.50
CA GLU A 4 -11.27 -17.45 -1.68
C GLU A 4 -9.94 -18.15 -1.91
N THR A 5 -9.99 -19.39 -2.41
CA THR A 5 -8.79 -20.19 -2.70
C THR A 5 -8.47 -20.11 -4.19
N LEU A 6 -7.17 -20.01 -4.49
CA LEU A 6 -6.65 -19.96 -5.85
C LEU A 6 -5.48 -20.95 -5.96
N GLN A 7 -5.45 -21.73 -7.02
CA GLN A 7 -4.31 -22.58 -7.37
C GLN A 7 -3.41 -21.86 -8.38
N ILE A 8 -2.12 -21.74 -8.07
CA ILE A 8 -1.13 -21.11 -8.93
C ILE A 8 0.04 -22.04 -9.21
N ARG A 9 0.65 -21.91 -10.40
CA ARG A 9 1.89 -22.61 -10.76
C ARG A 9 3.06 -21.66 -10.63
N MET A 10 4.12 -22.11 -9.99
CA MET A 10 5.35 -21.35 -9.76
C MET A 10 6.56 -22.20 -10.12
N ASN A 11 7.65 -21.57 -10.55
CA ASN A 11 8.90 -22.29 -10.76
C ASN A 11 9.48 -22.73 -9.41
N LYS A 12 10.34 -23.76 -9.44
CA LYS A 12 10.94 -24.34 -8.22
C LYS A 12 11.78 -23.32 -7.46
N GLN A 13 12.46 -22.43 -8.16
CA GLN A 13 13.33 -21.41 -7.57
C GLN A 13 12.55 -20.38 -6.75
N MET A 14 11.42 -19.87 -7.27
CA MET A 14 10.57 -18.93 -6.52
C MET A 14 9.97 -19.58 -5.29
N VAL A 15 9.54 -20.86 -5.37
CA VAL A 15 9.07 -21.59 -4.20
C VAL A 15 10.18 -21.70 -3.14
N GLY A 16 11.42 -21.99 -3.57
CA GLY A 16 12.59 -22.00 -2.69
C GLY A 16 12.85 -20.66 -2.01
N ASN A 17 12.72 -19.55 -2.73
CA ASN A 17 12.90 -18.21 -2.17
C ASN A 17 11.78 -17.82 -1.18
N ILE A 18 10.54 -18.24 -1.44
CA ILE A 18 9.43 -18.03 -0.50
C ILE A 18 9.70 -18.84 0.78
N ASP A 19 10.20 -20.07 0.64
CA ASP A 19 10.55 -20.90 1.78
C ASP A 19 11.67 -20.33 2.64
N SER A 20 12.70 -19.74 2.03
CA SER A 20 13.76 -19.07 2.78
C SER A 20 13.20 -17.90 3.59
N TRP A 21 12.34 -17.07 3.00
CA TRP A 21 11.76 -15.92 3.70
C TRP A 21 10.84 -16.31 4.85
N VAL A 22 10.10 -17.41 4.71
CA VAL A 22 9.28 -17.95 5.81
C VAL A 22 10.18 -18.51 6.92
N LYS A 23 11.26 -19.23 6.57
CA LYS A 23 12.22 -19.77 7.55
C LYS A 23 12.98 -18.67 8.30
N GLU A 24 13.34 -17.59 7.61
CA GLU A 24 14.01 -16.42 8.18
C GLU A 24 13.07 -15.58 9.06
N GLY A 25 11.76 -15.88 9.06
CA GLY A 25 10.78 -15.21 9.91
C GLY A 25 10.22 -13.92 9.34
N PHE A 26 10.51 -13.57 8.08
CA PHE A 26 9.92 -12.39 7.43
C PHE A 26 8.41 -12.53 7.21
N TYR A 27 7.93 -13.76 7.04
CA TYR A 27 6.52 -14.07 6.88
C TYR A 27 6.12 -15.28 7.72
N SER A 28 4.93 -15.22 8.31
CA SER A 28 4.33 -16.34 9.07
C SER A 28 3.98 -17.55 8.21
N SER A 29 3.67 -17.33 6.93
CA SER A 29 3.33 -18.41 6.01
C SER A 29 3.65 -18.05 4.56
N ARG A 30 3.72 -19.07 3.69
CA ARG A 30 3.84 -18.88 2.23
C ARG A 30 2.68 -18.05 1.69
N ALA A 31 1.47 -18.26 2.22
CA ALA A 31 0.28 -17.55 1.80
C ALA A 31 0.36 -16.05 2.13
N ASP A 32 0.93 -15.69 3.28
CA ASP A 32 1.13 -14.29 3.67
C ASP A 32 2.12 -13.59 2.76
N CYS A 33 3.24 -14.25 2.43
CA CYS A 33 4.22 -13.74 1.48
C CYS A 33 3.59 -13.46 0.11
N ILE A 34 2.85 -14.43 -0.45
CA ILE A 34 2.21 -14.28 -1.77
C ILE A 34 1.15 -13.17 -1.73
N ARG A 35 0.34 -13.11 -0.67
CA ARG A 35 -0.70 -12.09 -0.52
C ARG A 35 -0.10 -10.69 -0.46
N ASP A 36 0.98 -10.51 0.29
CA ASP A 36 1.66 -9.22 0.41
C ASP A 36 2.29 -8.80 -0.93
N ALA A 37 2.93 -9.72 -1.65
CA ALA A 37 3.50 -9.46 -2.97
C ALA A 37 2.41 -9.00 -3.97
N VAL A 38 1.27 -9.70 -4.03
CA VAL A 38 0.15 -9.33 -4.91
C VAL A 38 -0.44 -7.97 -4.52
N ARG A 39 -0.58 -7.70 -3.21
CA ARG A 39 -1.07 -6.41 -2.70
C ARG A 39 -0.15 -5.26 -3.13
N ARG A 40 1.17 -5.41 -2.94
CA ARG A 40 2.16 -4.39 -3.34
C ARG A 40 2.13 -4.15 -4.84
N MET A 41 2.04 -5.21 -5.65
CA MET A 41 1.93 -5.10 -7.10
C MET A 41 0.67 -4.32 -7.51
N PHE A 42 -0.47 -4.63 -6.88
CA PHE A 42 -1.73 -3.96 -7.17
C PHE A 42 -1.69 -2.48 -6.77
N TRP A 43 -1.21 -2.17 -5.57
CA TRP A 43 -1.06 -0.79 -5.13
C TRP A 43 -0.09 0.01 -6.00
N ALA A 44 1.06 -0.55 -6.35
CA ALA A 44 2.03 0.10 -7.23
C ALA A 44 1.42 0.47 -8.59
N ARG A 45 0.55 -0.39 -9.13
CA ARG A 45 -0.18 -0.13 -10.37
C ARG A 45 -1.38 0.79 -10.19
N GLN A 46 -1.93 0.87 -8.97
CA GLN A 46 -3.02 1.78 -8.66
C GLN A 46 -2.56 3.21 -8.37
N VAL A 47 -1.28 3.44 -8.07
CA VAL A 47 -0.70 4.79 -7.93
C VAL A 47 -0.93 5.57 -9.22
N GLY A 48 -1.84 6.55 -9.18
CA GLY A 48 -2.25 7.36 -10.33
C GLY A 48 -3.62 7.02 -10.94
N THR A 49 -4.20 5.87 -10.62
CA THR A 49 -5.54 5.46 -11.14
C THR A 49 -6.70 5.85 -10.23
N ILE A 50 -6.42 6.20 -8.97
CA ILE A 50 -7.37 6.97 -8.16
C ILE A 50 -7.35 8.38 -8.74
N SER A 51 -8.03 8.55 -9.88
CA SER A 51 -8.49 9.86 -10.29
C SER A 51 -9.35 10.35 -9.12
N PRO A 52 -8.98 11.44 -8.42
CA PRO A 52 -9.91 12.04 -7.49
C PRO A 52 -11.22 12.23 -8.25
N LYS A 53 -12.36 11.85 -7.68
CA LYS A 53 -13.66 12.18 -8.29
C LYS A 53 -13.74 13.70 -8.37
N GLY A 54 -13.37 14.27 -9.52
CA GLY A 54 -13.27 15.71 -9.76
C GLY A 54 -11.87 16.23 -10.12
N ASN A 55 -11.84 17.44 -10.68
CA ASN A 55 -10.64 18.12 -11.15
C ASN A 55 -9.62 18.27 -9.99
N ALA A 56 -8.48 17.56 -10.05
CA ALA A 56 -7.46 17.56 -8.99
C ALA A 56 -7.00 18.99 -8.61
N VAL A 57 -6.99 19.90 -9.59
CA VAL A 57 -6.65 21.32 -9.42
C VAL A 57 -7.63 22.05 -8.50
N GLU A 58 -8.94 21.76 -8.60
CA GLU A 58 -9.95 22.38 -7.74
C GLU A 58 -9.82 21.91 -6.29
N LEU A 59 -9.50 20.64 -6.10
CA LEU A 59 -9.32 20.04 -4.79
C LEU A 59 -8.10 20.65 -4.09
N ILE A 60 -6.97 20.77 -4.81
CA ILE A 60 -5.77 21.48 -4.31
C ILE A 60 -6.08 22.95 -3.98
N ARG A 61 -6.84 23.67 -4.83
CA ARG A 61 -7.23 25.06 -4.57
C ARG A 61 -8.10 25.19 -3.31
N LYS A 62 -9.08 24.29 -3.11
CA LYS A 62 -9.94 24.28 -1.91
C LYS A 62 -9.11 23.98 -0.65
N THR A 63 -8.27 22.94 -0.70
CA THR A 63 -7.40 22.57 0.42
C THR A 63 -6.43 23.71 0.78
N ARG A 64 -5.80 24.36 -0.20
CA ARG A 64 -4.91 25.51 0.03
C ARG A 64 -5.65 26.68 0.70
N LYS A 65 -6.90 26.97 0.30
CA LYS A 65 -7.72 28.04 0.89
C LYS A 65 -8.17 27.72 2.32
N ILE A 66 -8.38 26.46 2.64
CA ILE A 66 -8.70 26.01 4.00
C ILE A 66 -7.45 26.13 4.88
N LEU A 67 -6.31 25.63 4.41
CA LEU A 67 -5.05 25.70 5.13
C LEU A 67 -4.58 27.14 5.36
N SER A 68 -4.77 28.04 4.39
CA SER A 68 -4.40 29.45 4.55
C SER A 68 -5.25 30.21 5.57
N ARG A 69 -6.42 29.68 5.95
CA ARG A 69 -7.31 30.29 6.94
C ARG A 69 -7.13 29.70 8.33
N ARG A 70 -6.50 28.53 8.46
CA ARG A 70 -6.16 27.94 9.75
C ARG A 70 -4.78 28.46 10.15
N LYS A 71 -4.66 29.09 11.33
CA LYS A 71 -3.36 29.21 12.00
C LYS A 71 -3.00 27.79 12.46
N ILE A 72 -2.13 27.13 11.71
CA ILE A 72 -1.55 25.86 12.12
C ILE A 72 -0.33 26.22 12.96
N ASP A 73 -0.32 25.79 14.21
CA ASP A 73 0.84 25.94 15.07
C ASP A 73 1.87 24.87 14.65
N LEU A 74 2.96 25.31 14.03
CA LEU A 74 3.97 24.42 13.47
C LEU A 74 4.83 23.78 14.57
N ASP A 75 4.83 24.36 15.77
CA ASP A 75 5.67 23.92 16.88
C ASP A 75 5.12 22.65 17.56
N GLU A 76 3.79 22.47 17.63
CA GLU A 76 3.18 21.22 18.13
C GLU A 76 3.42 20.03 17.19
N ILE A 77 3.50 20.26 15.88
CA ILE A 77 3.66 19.19 14.88
C ILE A 77 5.09 18.65 14.88
N ASN A 78 6.09 19.50 15.09
CA ASN A 78 7.50 19.10 15.11
C ASN A 78 7.96 18.50 16.45
N ALA A 79 7.10 18.54 17.48
CA ALA A 79 7.36 17.97 18.80
C ALA A 79 6.88 16.50 18.95
N LEU A 80 6.18 15.97 17.95
CA LEU A 80 5.77 14.55 17.84
C LEU A 80 6.85 13.73 17.11
#